data_AF-A0A7J8JT11-F1
#
_entry.id   AF-A0A7J8JT11-F1
#
_cell.length_a   1.000
_cell.length_b   1.000
_cell.length_c   1.000
_cell.angle_alpha   90.00
_cell.angle_beta   90.00
_cell.angle_gamma   90.00
#
_symmetry.space_group_name_H-M   'P 1'
#
loop_
_entity.id
_entity.type
_entity.pdbx_description
1 polymer ?
#
loop_
_entity_poly.entity_id
_entity_poly.type
_entity_poly.pdbx_seq_one_letter_code
_entity_poly.pdbx_strand_id
1 'polypeptide(L)'
;MSRHLVALTVTTLLGVAVGVFVLWKGIQRRRSRTSHGTQQQLAKEFQAPIGSEEGLRLLEDPERRQMRSGARALLSAESLPAQRKEELLRALREFYSTDTVTDEMLQEAASLETRISNESYIPHGLKVVRCHSQGGLRSLMQLESRWRQHFLDSMQPKHLPQQWSVDHNHQKLLRKYGEDLPIKLS
;
A
#
# COMPACT_ATOMS: atom_id res chain seq x y z
N MET A 1 -15.06 33.21 -10.02
CA MET A 1 -14.75 32.93 -8.59
C MET A 1 -15.66 31.80 -8.15
N SER A 2 -15.26 30.63 -7.65
CA SER A 2 -14.04 30.23 -6.96
C SER A 2 -13.87 28.70 -7.07
N ARG A 3 -13.09 28.24 -8.06
CA ARG A 3 -12.63 26.83 -8.14
C ARG A 3 -11.53 26.54 -7.08
N HIS A 4 -11.05 27.58 -6.41
CA HIS A 4 -10.02 27.51 -5.37
C HIS A 4 -10.57 27.35 -3.95
N LEU A 5 -11.87 27.58 -3.69
CA LEU A 5 -12.44 27.45 -2.33
C LEU A 5 -12.70 26.00 -1.90
N VAL A 6 -12.93 25.09 -2.84
CA VAL A 6 -13.16 23.66 -2.52
C VAL A 6 -11.85 22.94 -2.16
N ALA A 7 -10.72 23.44 -2.67
CA ALA A 7 -9.39 22.88 -2.39
C ALA A 7 -8.90 23.16 -0.94
N LEU A 8 -9.42 24.20 -0.29
CA LEU A 8 -8.96 24.65 1.03
C LEU A 8 -9.70 24.02 2.22
N THR A 9 -10.81 23.33 2.00
CA THR A 9 -11.51 22.58 3.07
C THR A 9 -11.09 21.11 3.16
N VAL A 10 -10.52 20.55 2.08
CA VAL A 10 -9.97 19.19 2.08
C VAL A 10 -8.57 19.14 2.70
N THR A 11 -7.81 20.23 2.64
CA THR A 11 -6.49 20.36 3.28
C THR A 11 -6.57 20.44 4.80
N THR A 12 -7.69 20.86 5.39
CA THR A 12 -7.86 20.85 6.85
C THR A 12 -8.25 19.48 7.40
N LEU A 13 -8.88 18.62 6.58
CA LEU A 13 -9.13 17.21 6.92
C LEU A 13 -7.87 16.34 6.75
N LEU A 14 -6.95 16.70 5.86
CA LEU A 14 -5.66 16.00 5.65
C LEU A 14 -4.48 16.56 6.47
N GLY A 15 -4.48 17.85 6.82
CA GLY A 15 -3.41 18.49 7.59
C GLY A 15 -3.31 18.00 9.03
N VAL A 16 -4.43 17.61 9.64
CA VAL A 16 -4.44 16.98 10.97
C VAL A 16 -3.93 15.54 10.90
N ALA A 17 -4.03 14.86 9.75
CA ALA A 17 -3.54 13.49 9.58
C ALA A 17 -2.00 13.42 9.52
N VAL A 18 -1.31 14.46 9.02
CA VAL A 18 0.17 14.50 8.98
C VAL A 18 0.77 14.73 10.37
N GLY A 19 0.15 15.58 11.19
CA GLY A 19 0.56 15.79 12.59
C GLY A 19 0.36 14.54 13.46
N VAL A 20 -0.73 13.81 13.24
CA VAL A 20 -0.98 12.50 13.86
C VAL A 20 0.02 11.44 13.38
N PHE A 21 0.47 11.48 12.12
CA PHE A 21 1.44 10.53 11.56
C PHE A 21 2.87 10.70 12.09
N VAL A 22 3.31 11.94 12.38
CA VAL A 22 4.63 12.19 12.98
C VAL A 22 4.66 11.78 14.46
N LEU A 23 3.56 12.02 15.19
CA LEU A 23 3.40 11.52 16.57
C LEU A 23 3.28 9.98 16.61
N TRP A 24 2.65 9.38 15.59
CA TRP A 24 2.53 7.93 15.39
C TRP A 24 3.90 7.25 15.23
N LYS A 25 4.81 7.78 14.41
CA LYS A 25 6.16 7.18 14.23
C LYS A 25 6.97 7.08 15.51
N GLY A 26 6.78 8.02 16.45
CA GLY A 26 7.42 8.01 17.77
C GLY A 26 6.86 6.95 18.71
N ILE A 27 5.57 6.60 18.60
CA ILE A 27 4.89 5.64 19.48
C ILE A 27 4.81 4.23 18.86
N GLN A 28 5.01 4.09 17.54
CA GLN A 28 4.96 2.84 16.79
C GLN A 28 5.96 1.77 17.27
N ARG A 29 7.05 2.17 17.96
CA ARG A 29 8.00 1.22 18.57
C ARG A 29 7.46 0.47 19.80
N ARG A 30 6.34 0.88 20.40
CA ARG A 30 5.86 0.31 21.69
C ARG A 30 4.82 -0.80 21.62
N ARG A 31 4.11 -1.08 20.52
CA ARG A 31 3.34 -2.34 20.34
C ARG A 31 2.60 -2.38 19.00
N SER A 32 3.05 -3.24 18.10
CA SER A 32 2.43 -3.53 16.80
C SER A 32 1.11 -4.31 16.87
N ARG A 33 0.83 -5.03 17.96
CA ARG A 33 -0.23 -6.07 18.00
C ARG A 33 -1.68 -5.56 17.92
N THR A 34 -2.02 -4.40 18.49
CA THR A 34 -3.41 -3.91 18.56
C THR A 34 -3.84 -3.17 17.28
N SER A 35 -2.94 -2.41 16.66
CA SER A 35 -3.20 -1.73 15.38
C SER A 35 -3.50 -2.71 14.24
N HIS A 36 -2.95 -3.93 14.29
CA HIS A 36 -3.23 -4.96 13.29
C HIS A 36 -4.68 -5.45 13.34
N GLY A 37 -5.34 -5.45 14.51
CA GLY A 37 -6.71 -5.94 14.64
C GLY A 37 -7.73 -5.10 13.86
N THR A 38 -7.70 -3.78 14.02
CA THR A 38 -8.61 -2.87 13.30
C THR A 38 -8.30 -2.82 11.81
N GLN A 39 -7.02 -2.85 11.41
CA GLN A 39 -6.64 -2.96 10.00
C GLN A 39 -7.14 -4.26 9.37
N GLN A 40 -6.99 -5.40 10.06
CA GLN A 40 -7.51 -6.69 9.59
C GLN A 40 -9.04 -6.72 9.52
N GLN A 41 -9.73 -6.09 10.47
CA GLN A 41 -11.19 -5.99 10.43
C GLN A 41 -11.66 -5.16 9.22
N LEU A 42 -11.06 -4.00 8.99
CA LEU A 42 -11.35 -3.15 7.83
C LEU A 42 -10.98 -3.85 6.50
N ALA A 43 -9.90 -4.63 6.49
CA ALA A 43 -9.53 -5.45 5.33
C ALA A 43 -10.58 -6.50 4.99
N LYS A 44 -11.13 -7.19 6.00
CA LYS A 44 -12.22 -8.16 5.79
C LYS A 44 -13.50 -7.48 5.32
N GLU A 45 -13.87 -6.39 5.98
CA GLU A 45 -15.11 -5.65 5.72
C GLU A 45 -15.12 -5.00 4.32
N PHE A 46 -13.98 -4.45 3.88
CA PHE A 46 -13.87 -3.71 2.62
C PHE A 46 -13.02 -4.41 1.55
N GLN A 47 -12.71 -5.70 1.76
CA GLN A 47 -11.81 -6.49 0.90
C GLN A 47 -10.48 -5.76 0.61
N ALA A 48 -9.99 -4.97 1.57
CA ALA A 48 -8.83 -4.12 1.34
C ALA A 48 -7.53 -4.94 1.43
N PRO A 49 -6.57 -4.76 0.51
CA PRO A 49 -5.42 -5.64 0.39
C PRO A 49 -4.55 -5.54 1.64
N ILE A 50 -4.51 -6.62 2.43
CA ILE A 50 -3.54 -6.81 3.51
C ILE A 50 -2.85 -8.14 3.23
N GLY A 51 -1.56 -8.06 2.87
CA GLY A 51 -0.78 -9.25 2.53
C GLY A 51 -1.17 -9.91 1.20
N SER A 52 -2.00 -9.27 0.37
CA SER A 52 -2.25 -9.68 -1.02
C SER A 52 -1.31 -8.94 -1.98
N GLU A 53 -1.16 -9.45 -3.20
CA GLU A 53 -0.24 -8.89 -4.21
C GLU A 53 -0.57 -7.44 -4.55
N GLU A 54 -1.85 -7.04 -4.55
CA GLU A 54 -2.29 -5.66 -4.80
C GLU A 54 -1.84 -4.68 -3.69
N GLY A 55 -1.52 -5.20 -2.50
CA GLY A 55 -0.97 -4.44 -1.38
C GLY A 55 0.55 -4.33 -1.41
N LEU A 56 1.23 -5.02 -2.33
CA LEU A 56 2.67 -4.96 -2.50
C LEU A 56 3.02 -3.89 -3.54
N ARG A 57 3.84 -2.92 -3.13
CA ARG A 57 4.33 -1.87 -4.04
C ARG A 57 5.30 -2.43 -5.09
N LEU A 58 6.02 -3.48 -4.72
CA LEU A 58 6.96 -4.18 -5.60
C LEU A 58 6.55 -5.65 -5.68
N LEU A 59 6.50 -6.19 -6.89
CA LEU A 59 6.29 -7.61 -7.15
C LEU A 59 7.58 -8.22 -7.69
N GLU A 60 7.75 -9.52 -7.45
CA GLU A 60 8.85 -10.25 -8.05
C GLU A 60 8.43 -10.72 -9.46
N ASP A 61 9.19 -10.28 -10.45
CA ASP A 61 9.03 -10.73 -11.83
C ASP A 61 9.58 -12.17 -11.94
N PRO A 62 8.72 -13.16 -12.21
CA PRO A 62 9.11 -14.57 -12.23
C PRO A 62 10.08 -14.88 -13.37
N GLU A 63 9.93 -14.21 -14.51
CA GLU A 63 10.78 -14.40 -15.69
C GLU A 63 12.18 -13.84 -15.42
N ARG A 64 12.28 -12.61 -14.92
CA ARG A 64 13.58 -12.03 -14.51
C ARG A 64 14.25 -12.83 -13.41
N ARG A 65 13.47 -13.37 -12.46
CA ARG A 65 14.01 -14.23 -11.40
C ARG A 65 14.59 -15.52 -11.98
N GLN A 66 13.88 -16.15 -12.91
CA GLN A 66 14.34 -17.34 -13.60
C GLN A 66 15.63 -17.03 -14.39
N MET A 67 15.66 -15.93 -15.14
CA MET A 67 16.84 -15.52 -15.92
C MET A 67 18.03 -15.27 -15.01
N ARG A 68 17.83 -14.54 -13.91
CA ARG A 68 18.90 -14.27 -12.94
C ARG A 68 19.45 -15.55 -12.32
N SER A 69 18.59 -16.45 -11.89
CA SER A 69 19.02 -17.72 -11.31
C SER A 69 19.72 -18.61 -12.34
N GLY A 70 19.20 -18.66 -13.56
CA GLY A 70 19.75 -19.45 -14.66
C GLY A 70 21.13 -18.97 -15.08
N ALA A 71 21.29 -17.67 -15.30
CA ALA A 71 22.56 -17.07 -15.67
C ALA A 71 23.63 -17.26 -14.59
N ARG A 72 23.26 -17.08 -13.31
CA ARG A 72 24.17 -17.38 -12.19
C ARG A 72 24.61 -18.84 -12.19
N ALA A 73 23.69 -19.77 -12.38
CA ALA A 73 24.03 -21.19 -12.46
C ALA A 73 24.98 -21.49 -13.64
N LEU A 74 24.79 -20.85 -14.79
CA LEU A 74 25.69 -20.99 -15.95
C LEU A 74 27.09 -20.41 -15.68
N LEU A 75 27.19 -19.32 -14.90
CA LEU A 75 28.45 -18.66 -14.57
C LEU A 75 29.22 -19.33 -13.42
N SER A 76 28.52 -19.87 -12.43
CA SER A 76 29.15 -20.27 -11.16
C SER A 76 29.15 -21.78 -10.89
N ALA A 77 28.38 -22.58 -11.61
CA ALA A 77 28.31 -24.01 -11.32
C ALA A 77 29.45 -24.77 -12.00
N GLU A 78 30.29 -25.43 -11.20
CA GLU A 78 31.43 -26.23 -11.67
C GLU A 78 30.99 -27.45 -12.51
N SER A 79 29.82 -28.03 -12.21
CA SER A 79 29.28 -29.18 -12.95
C SER A 79 27.77 -29.09 -13.17
N LEU A 80 27.36 -28.41 -14.25
CA LEU A 80 25.96 -28.40 -14.69
C LEU A 80 25.70 -29.54 -15.70
N PRO A 81 24.68 -30.40 -15.51
CA PRO A 81 24.33 -31.41 -16.50
C PRO A 81 24.05 -30.79 -17.87
N ALA A 82 24.52 -31.42 -18.96
CA ALA A 82 24.44 -30.86 -20.32
C ALA A 82 23.01 -30.52 -20.74
N GLN A 83 22.04 -31.37 -20.40
CA GLN A 83 20.61 -31.10 -20.63
C GLN A 83 20.16 -29.82 -19.93
N ARG A 84 20.51 -29.67 -18.64
CA ARG A 84 20.13 -28.48 -17.86
C ARG A 84 20.81 -27.21 -18.38
N LYS A 85 22.05 -27.32 -18.85
CA LYS A 85 22.78 -26.20 -19.46
C LYS A 85 22.06 -25.70 -20.71
N GLU A 86 21.64 -26.61 -21.58
CA GLU A 86 20.92 -26.26 -22.81
C GLU A 86 19.53 -25.67 -22.52
N GLU A 87 18.80 -26.18 -21.52
CA GLU A 87 17.53 -25.59 -21.09
C GLU A 87 17.67 -24.12 -20.66
N LEU A 88 18.69 -23.81 -19.84
CA LEU A 88 18.94 -22.45 -19.37
C LEU A 88 19.38 -21.53 -20.51
N LEU A 89 20.25 -22.01 -21.41
CA LEU A 89 20.68 -21.27 -22.59
C LEU A 89 19.50 -20.99 -23.54
N ARG A 90 18.61 -21.96 -23.75
CA ARG A 90 17.40 -21.77 -24.55
C ARG A 90 16.49 -20.70 -23.96
N ALA A 91 16.26 -20.73 -22.64
CA ALA A 91 15.42 -19.74 -21.99
C ALA A 91 16.02 -18.32 -22.09
N LEU A 92 17.35 -18.18 -22.01
CA LEU A 92 18.03 -16.90 -22.23
C LEU A 92 17.94 -16.42 -23.68
N ARG A 93 18.08 -17.32 -24.65
CA ARG A 93 17.87 -17.01 -26.08
C ARG A 93 16.48 -16.47 -26.35
N GLU A 94 15.47 -17.10 -25.78
CA GLU A 94 14.07 -16.67 -25.87
C GLU A 94 13.87 -15.29 -25.22
N PHE A 95 14.36 -15.11 -23.99
CA PHE A 95 14.25 -13.86 -23.24
C PHE A 95 14.89 -12.66 -23.97
N TYR A 96 16.09 -12.85 -24.53
CA TYR A 96 16.79 -11.81 -25.30
C TYR A 96 16.42 -11.78 -26.78
N SER A 97 15.55 -12.69 -27.24
CA SER A 97 15.16 -12.83 -28.65
C SER A 97 16.37 -12.94 -29.59
N THR A 98 17.32 -13.82 -29.27
CA THR A 98 18.59 -14.03 -30.00
C THR A 98 18.95 -15.50 -30.09
N ASP A 99 19.67 -15.90 -31.13
CA ASP A 99 20.15 -17.28 -31.28
C ASP A 99 21.46 -17.56 -30.51
N THR A 100 22.15 -16.50 -30.09
CA THR A 100 23.46 -16.59 -29.42
C THR A 100 23.43 -15.93 -28.05
N VAL A 101 24.07 -16.57 -27.06
CA VAL A 101 24.19 -16.05 -25.69
C VAL A 101 25.67 -15.78 -25.43
N THR A 102 26.02 -14.53 -25.15
CA THR A 102 27.40 -14.13 -24.82
C THR A 102 27.61 -14.08 -23.31
N ASP A 103 28.87 -14.03 -22.87
CA ASP A 103 29.20 -13.89 -21.44
C ASP A 103 28.70 -12.57 -20.86
N GLU A 104 28.68 -11.48 -21.64
CA GLU A 104 28.12 -10.19 -21.21
C GLU A 104 26.63 -10.31 -20.92
N MET A 105 25.88 -11.01 -21.78
CA MET A 105 24.46 -11.27 -21.57
C MET A 105 24.21 -12.12 -20.33
N LEU A 106 25.09 -13.08 -20.03
CA LEU A 106 25.01 -13.86 -18.79
C LEU A 106 25.24 -12.98 -17.55
N GLN A 107 26.23 -12.09 -17.60
CA GLN A 107 26.48 -11.16 -16.50
C GLN A 107 25.32 -10.18 -16.30
N GLU A 108 24.78 -9.65 -17.39
CA GLU A 108 23.59 -8.79 -17.36
C GLU A 108 22.40 -9.53 -16.73
N ALA A 109 22.07 -10.71 -17.25
CA ALA A 109 20.99 -11.55 -16.73
C ALA A 109 21.19 -11.87 -15.23
N ALA A 110 22.42 -12.19 -14.80
CA ALA A 110 22.76 -12.48 -13.41
C ALA A 110 22.62 -11.27 -12.46
N SER A 111 22.53 -10.06 -13.02
CA SER A 111 22.36 -8.79 -12.32
C SER A 111 20.95 -8.20 -12.42
N LEU A 112 20.02 -8.83 -13.15
CA LEU A 112 18.66 -8.32 -13.33
C LEU A 112 17.97 -7.95 -12.01
N GLU A 113 17.37 -6.76 -11.98
CA GLU A 113 16.45 -6.39 -10.92
C GLU A 113 15.15 -7.19 -11.10
N THR A 114 14.87 -8.06 -10.13
CA THR A 114 13.71 -8.94 -10.16
C THR A 114 12.51 -8.32 -9.46
N ARG A 115 12.69 -7.26 -8.67
CA ARG A 115 11.59 -6.54 -8.05
C ARG A 115 11.15 -5.39 -8.94
N ILE A 116 9.99 -5.52 -9.54
CA ILE A 116 9.40 -4.52 -10.43
C ILE A 116 8.27 -3.76 -9.73
N SER A 117 7.97 -2.55 -10.22
CA SER A 117 6.85 -1.75 -9.71
C SER A 117 5.53 -2.44 -10.03
N ASN A 118 4.65 -2.57 -9.03
CA ASN A 118 3.31 -3.07 -9.23
C ASN A 118 2.40 -1.93 -9.73
N GLU A 119 2.03 -1.96 -11.01
CA GLU A 119 1.13 -0.95 -11.60
C GLU A 119 -0.28 -1.02 -11.02
N SER A 120 -0.69 -2.20 -10.55
CA SER A 120 -1.97 -2.44 -9.88
C SER A 120 -1.94 -2.13 -8.38
N TYR A 121 -0.88 -1.50 -7.87
CA TYR A 121 -0.72 -1.22 -6.45
C TYR A 121 -1.82 -0.28 -5.94
N ILE A 122 -2.60 -0.75 -4.96
CA ILE A 122 -3.59 0.07 -4.26
C ILE A 122 -3.25 0.08 -2.77
N PRO A 123 -2.86 1.23 -2.21
CA PRO A 123 -2.65 1.34 -0.77
C PRO A 123 -3.91 0.96 0.00
N HIS A 124 -3.77 0.10 1.02
CA HIS A 124 -4.88 -0.36 1.87
C HIS A 124 -5.76 0.79 2.36
N GLY A 125 -5.16 1.84 2.95
CA GLY A 125 -5.89 3.00 3.46
C GLY A 125 -6.68 3.72 2.39
N LEU A 126 -6.16 3.81 1.16
CA LEU A 126 -6.86 4.42 0.04
C LEU A 126 -8.09 3.59 -0.35
N LYS A 127 -7.99 2.26 -0.39
CA LYS A 127 -9.14 1.40 -0.68
C LYS A 127 -10.23 1.52 0.39
N VAL A 128 -9.86 1.51 1.68
CA VAL A 128 -10.82 1.67 2.78
C VAL A 128 -11.56 3.01 2.69
N VAL A 129 -10.84 4.11 2.45
CA VAL A 129 -11.46 5.44 2.29
C VAL A 129 -12.34 5.51 1.04
N ARG A 130 -11.93 4.89 -0.08
CA ARG A 130 -12.74 4.79 -1.31
C ARG A 130 -14.05 4.05 -1.05
N CYS A 131 -14.02 2.89 -0.39
CA CYS A 131 -15.22 2.15 -0.06
C CYS A 131 -16.17 2.96 0.84
N HIS A 132 -15.66 3.61 1.89
CA HIS A 132 -16.50 4.45 2.74
C HIS A 132 -17.05 5.67 1.99
N SER A 133 -16.29 6.28 1.07
CA SER A 133 -16.75 7.45 0.33
C SER A 133 -17.98 7.19 -0.56
N GLN A 134 -18.22 5.94 -0.95
CA GLN A 134 -19.42 5.53 -1.68
C GLN A 134 -20.71 5.71 -0.86
N GLY A 135 -20.61 5.63 0.47
CA GLY A 135 -21.73 5.89 1.40
C GLY A 135 -21.86 7.35 1.85
N GLY A 136 -21.21 8.27 1.14
CA GLY A 136 -21.27 9.71 1.42
C GLY A 136 -20.59 10.15 2.71
N LEU A 137 -20.92 11.37 3.15
CA LEU A 137 -20.30 12.00 4.32
C LEU A 137 -20.51 11.22 5.61
N ARG A 138 -21.72 10.68 5.83
CA ARG A 138 -22.06 9.89 7.02
C ARG A 138 -21.16 8.65 7.16
N SER A 139 -20.91 7.94 6.06
CA SER A 139 -20.05 6.75 6.07
C SER A 139 -18.58 7.10 6.38
N LEU A 140 -18.06 8.21 5.86
CA LEU A 140 -16.71 8.67 6.21
C LEU A 140 -16.59 9.12 7.66
N MET A 141 -17.62 9.77 8.21
CA MET A 141 -17.68 10.10 9.64
C MET A 141 -17.61 8.83 10.50
N GLN A 142 -18.32 7.76 10.13
CA GLN A 142 -18.24 6.48 10.85
C GLN A 142 -16.82 5.89 10.82
N LEU A 143 -16.13 5.97 9.69
CA LEU A 143 -14.73 5.55 9.60
C LEU A 143 -13.84 6.37 10.55
N GLU A 144 -14.01 7.69 10.57
CA GLU A 144 -13.29 8.60 11.49
C GLU A 144 -13.57 8.26 12.96
N SER A 145 -14.84 8.08 13.34
CA SER A 145 -15.24 7.71 14.71
C SER A 145 -14.62 6.38 15.13
N ARG A 146 -14.66 5.36 14.26
CA ARG A 146 -14.03 4.05 14.52
C ARG A 146 -12.54 4.19 14.78
N TRP A 147 -11.83 5.01 14.00
CA TRP A 147 -10.40 5.25 14.20
C TRP A 147 -10.10 6.04 15.48
N ARG A 148 -10.89 7.07 15.80
CA ARG A 148 -10.72 7.84 17.04
C ARG A 148 -11.01 7.01 18.29
N GLN A 149 -12.05 6.18 18.24
CA GLN A 149 -12.36 5.25 19.32
C GLN A 149 -11.24 4.23 19.50
N HIS A 150 -10.76 3.63 18.41
CA HIS A 150 -9.62 2.72 18.46
C HIS A 150 -8.37 3.34 19.08
N PHE A 151 -8.10 4.62 18.79
CA PHE A 151 -7.01 5.36 19.41
C PHE A 151 -7.17 5.45 20.93
N LEU A 152 -8.36 5.79 21.42
CA LEU A 152 -8.63 5.84 22.87
C LEU A 152 -8.43 4.47 23.53
N ASP A 153 -9.02 3.42 22.94
CA ASP A 153 -9.00 2.06 23.49
C ASP A 153 -7.59 1.47 23.49
N SER A 154 -6.84 1.70 22.40
CA SER A 154 -5.55 1.04 22.18
C SER A 154 -4.38 1.83 22.76
N MET A 155 -4.43 3.16 22.71
CA MET A 155 -3.31 4.03 23.09
C MET A 155 -3.44 4.54 24.53
N GLN A 156 -4.65 4.52 25.10
CA GLN A 156 -4.94 4.99 26.47
C GLN A 156 -4.17 6.27 26.83
N PRO A 157 -4.35 7.35 26.05
CA PRO A 157 -3.56 8.57 26.19
C PRO A 157 -3.81 9.22 27.55
N LYS A 158 -2.73 9.57 28.27
CA LYS A 158 -2.83 10.26 29.58
C LYS A 158 -3.25 11.72 29.46
N HIS A 159 -2.99 12.34 28.31
CA HIS A 159 -3.32 13.72 28.02
C HIS A 159 -3.98 13.79 26.65
N LEU A 160 -5.13 14.46 26.59
CA LEU A 160 -5.88 14.70 25.36
C LEU A 160 -6.17 16.20 25.24
N PRO A 161 -6.17 16.76 24.02
CA PRO A 161 -6.66 18.11 23.79
C PRO A 161 -8.12 18.24 24.26
N GLN A 162 -8.49 19.40 24.81
CA GLN A 162 -9.84 19.66 25.33
C GLN A 162 -10.95 19.46 24.28
N GLN A 163 -10.65 19.72 23.00
CA GLN A 163 -11.59 19.56 21.90
C GLN A 163 -11.61 18.15 21.29
N TRP A 164 -10.85 17.20 21.85
CA TRP A 164 -10.85 15.83 21.35
C TRP A 164 -12.17 15.15 21.68
N SER A 165 -12.87 14.70 20.64
CA SER A 165 -14.03 13.82 20.77
C SER A 165 -14.09 12.86 19.58
N VAL A 166 -14.70 11.69 19.79
CA VAL A 166 -14.87 10.67 18.76
C VAL A 166 -15.63 11.25 17.57
N ASP A 167 -16.72 11.95 17.84
CA ASP A 167 -17.59 12.53 16.82
C ASP A 167 -17.34 14.05 16.62
N HIS A 168 -16.10 14.50 16.81
CA HIS A 168 -15.75 15.93 16.72
C HIS A 168 -16.23 16.53 15.39
N ASN A 169 -16.95 17.65 15.48
CA ASN A 169 -17.47 18.44 14.35
C ASN A 169 -18.54 17.72 13.48
N HIS A 170 -18.95 16.49 13.82
CA HIS A 170 -19.89 15.71 12.99
C HIS A 170 -21.23 16.42 12.81
N GLN A 171 -21.87 16.83 13.92
CA GLN A 171 -23.16 17.54 13.86
C GLN A 171 -23.10 18.82 13.02
N LYS A 172 -22.02 19.59 13.14
CA LYS A 172 -21.83 20.84 12.39
C LYS A 172 -21.65 20.57 10.88
N LEU A 173 -20.92 19.52 10.52
CA LEU A 173 -20.74 19.10 9.14
C LEU A 173 -22.04 18.56 8.54
N LEU A 174 -22.78 17.71 9.26
CA LEU A 174 -24.09 17.21 8.83
C LEU A 174 -25.08 18.35 8.60
N ARG A 175 -25.15 19.32 9.53
CA ARG A 175 -26.01 20.50 9.38
C ARG A 175 -25.64 21.34 8.15
N LYS A 176 -24.36 21.42 7.81
CA LYS A 176 -23.88 22.26 6.72
C LYS A 176 -24.02 21.61 5.35
N TYR A 177 -23.81 20.31 5.25
CA TYR A 177 -23.65 19.61 3.96
C TYR A 177 -24.68 18.51 3.71
N GLY A 178 -25.45 18.11 4.72
CA GLY A 178 -26.33 16.94 4.64
C GLY A 178 -25.56 15.62 4.77
N GLU A 179 -26.31 14.55 5.03
CA GLU A 179 -25.76 13.21 5.30
C GLU A 179 -25.26 12.51 4.03
N ASP A 180 -26.00 12.71 2.94
CA ASP A 180 -25.80 12.04 1.64
C ASP A 180 -24.86 12.79 0.70
N LEU A 181 -24.08 13.75 1.22
CA LEU A 181 -23.12 14.51 0.40
C LEU A 181 -22.20 13.50 -0.33
N PRO A 182 -22.20 13.47 -1.67
CA PRO A 182 -21.37 12.54 -2.42
C PRO A 182 -19.91 12.96 -2.33
N ILE A 183 -19.04 12.01 -1.99
CA ILE A 183 -17.61 12.28 -1.82
C ILE A 183 -16.85 11.72 -3.02
N LYS A 184 -16.15 12.61 -3.73
CA LYS A 184 -15.26 12.23 -4.83
C LYS A 184 -13.81 12.36 -4.35
N LEU A 185 -13.08 11.25 -4.38
CA LEU A 185 -11.66 11.22 -4.10
C LEU A 185 -10.92 11.46 -5.42
N SER A 186 -10.18 12.56 -5.51
CA SER A 186 -9.31 12.89 -6.65
C SER A 186 -8.07 12.03 -6.69
#